data_AF-A0AAU9TBR1-F1
#
_entry.id   AF-A0AAU9TBR1-F1
#
_cell.length_a   1.000
_cell.length_b   1.000
_cell.length_c   1.000
_cell.angle_alpha   90.00
_cell.angle_beta   90.00
_cell.angle_gamma   90.00
#
_symmetry.space_group_name_H-M   'P 1'
#
loop_
_entity.id
_entity.type
_entity.pdbx_description
1 polymer ?
#
loop_
_entity_poly.entity_id
_entity_poly.type
_entity_poly.pdbx_seq_one_letter_code
_entity_poly.pdbx_strand_id
1 'polypeptide(L)'
;MNRRFPDRFRSRLDIDFSLYPKSHYVFHRRIYKLVDDPSTDSIISWSKSNNSFVIWNQDELVRRKMLWIFCCNSLTEFISKLKFNGFEEIKESDGQWEFGNKKFVRGKPELLAEMQYYNVMRMCFAKPKPSQAVTAEAEVKDGLQSLRI
;
A
#
# COMPACT_ATOMS: atom_id res chain seq x y z
N MET A 1 -0.69 10.97 -28.15
CA MET A 1 -1.61 12.10 -27.87
C MET A 1 -1.59 12.40 -26.38
N ASN A 2 -1.25 13.65 -26.04
CA ASN A 2 -1.19 14.19 -24.68
C ASN A 2 -2.45 13.84 -23.87
N ARG A 3 -2.30 13.08 -22.79
CA ARG A 3 -3.41 12.88 -21.85
C ARG A 3 -3.49 14.12 -20.96
N ARG A 4 -4.44 14.99 -21.28
CA ARG A 4 -4.80 16.16 -20.47
C ARG A 4 -5.41 15.65 -19.17
N PHE A 5 -4.78 15.93 -18.04
CA PHE A 5 -5.35 15.69 -16.72
C PHE A 5 -6.67 16.48 -16.57
N PRO A 6 -7.74 15.94 -15.97
CA PRO A 6 -8.90 16.73 -15.62
C PRO A 6 -8.48 17.85 -14.63
N ASP A 7 -8.86 19.10 -14.91
CA ASP A 7 -8.39 20.34 -14.26
C ASP A 7 -8.62 20.43 -12.73
N ARG A 8 -9.25 19.43 -12.10
CA ARG A 8 -9.72 19.50 -10.70
C ARG A 8 -8.62 19.32 -9.65
N PHE A 9 -7.47 18.74 -9.99
CA PHE A 9 -6.39 18.51 -9.02
C PHE A 9 -5.05 18.94 -9.64
N ARG A 10 -4.81 20.25 -9.62
CA ARG A 10 -3.64 20.88 -10.26
C ARG A 10 -2.46 21.00 -9.28
N SER A 11 -2.73 20.96 -7.98
CA SER A 11 -1.73 21.04 -6.91
C SER A 11 -1.97 20.00 -5.79
N ARG A 12 -0.92 19.74 -5.00
CA ARG A 12 -0.94 18.85 -3.83
C ARG A 12 -1.96 19.28 -2.75
N LEU A 13 -2.35 20.55 -2.75
CA LEU A 13 -3.27 21.15 -1.80
C LEU A 13 -4.74 21.01 -2.22
N ASP A 14 -5.01 20.66 -3.48
CA ASP A 14 -6.37 20.56 -4.01
C ASP A 14 -7.02 19.20 -3.72
N ILE A 15 -6.25 18.21 -3.23
CA ILE A 15 -6.79 16.89 -2.90
C ILE A 15 -7.48 16.96 -1.54
N ASP A 16 -8.80 16.80 -1.57
CA ASP A 16 -9.58 16.58 -0.38
C ASP A 16 -9.33 15.15 0.16
N PHE A 17 -8.35 15.03 1.05
CA PHE A 17 -8.01 13.78 1.73
C PHE A 17 -9.16 13.23 2.61
N SER A 18 -10.21 14.01 2.88
CA SER A 18 -11.39 13.55 3.61
C SER A 18 -12.32 12.67 2.77
N LEU A 19 -12.21 12.71 1.44
CA LEU A 19 -12.98 11.88 0.51
C LEU A 19 -12.52 10.41 0.44
N TYR A 20 -11.38 10.09 1.06
CA TYR A 20 -10.82 8.74 1.07
C TYR A 20 -11.00 8.08 2.43
N PRO A 21 -11.17 6.75 2.50
CA PRO A 21 -11.29 6.06 3.77
C PRO A 21 -10.11 6.41 4.68
N LYS A 22 -10.39 7.01 5.85
CA LYS A 22 -9.37 7.40 6.84
C LYS A 22 -8.40 6.25 7.16
N SER A 23 -8.80 4.99 6.97
CA SER A 23 -7.97 3.80 7.19
C SER A 23 -6.73 3.73 6.28
N HIS A 24 -6.78 4.28 5.06
CA HIS A 24 -5.63 4.27 4.14
C HIS A 24 -4.61 5.37 4.42
N TYR A 25 -5.06 6.51 4.93
CA TYR A 25 -4.19 7.65 5.27
C TYR A 25 -3.24 7.33 6.44
N VAL A 26 -3.62 6.43 7.34
CA VAL A 26 -2.94 6.26 8.62
C VAL A 26 -1.84 5.18 8.58
N PHE A 27 -1.72 4.42 7.49
CA PHE A 27 -0.75 3.30 7.38
C PHE A 27 0.71 3.76 7.52
N HIS A 28 1.18 4.68 6.66
CA HIS A 28 2.57 5.17 6.68
C HIS A 28 2.98 5.72 8.05
N ARG A 29 2.06 6.45 8.69
CA ARG A 29 2.29 7.06 10.00
C ARG A 29 2.32 6.01 11.12
N ARG A 30 1.47 4.98 11.05
CA ARG A 30 1.46 3.85 12.00
C ARG A 30 2.74 3.02 11.88
N ILE A 31 3.16 2.68 10.66
CA ILE A 31 4.36 1.85 10.49
C ILE A 31 5.62 2.62 10.84
N TYR A 32 5.69 3.92 10.54
CA TYR A 32 6.78 4.76 10.99
C TYR A 32 6.90 4.74 12.52
N LYS A 33 5.79 4.96 13.24
CA LYS A 33 5.79 4.93 14.71
C LYS A 33 6.17 3.56 15.27
N LEU A 34 5.72 2.49 14.62
CA LEU A 34 6.07 1.14 15.04
C LEU A 34 7.58 0.90 14.89
N VAL A 35 8.15 1.20 13.72
CA VAL A 35 9.58 1.00 13.42
C VAL A 35 10.48 1.93 14.26
N ASP A 36 10.00 3.11 14.63
CA ASP A 36 10.75 4.09 15.41
C ASP A 36 10.68 3.86 16.94
N ASP A 37 9.87 2.90 17.40
CA ASP A 37 9.78 2.52 18.81
C ASP A 37 10.87 1.50 19.18
N PRO A 38 11.87 1.88 20.01
CA PRO A 38 12.96 0.98 20.37
C PRO A 38 12.52 -0.28 21.12
N SER A 39 11.34 -0.27 21.75
CA SER A 39 10.81 -1.45 22.44
C SER A 39 10.44 -2.59 21.47
N THR A 40 10.35 -2.27 20.18
CA THR A 40 9.96 -3.21 19.12
C THR A 40 11.14 -3.66 18.27
N ASP A 41 12.35 -3.15 18.51
CA ASP A 41 13.54 -3.39 17.69
C ASP A 41 13.90 -4.88 17.54
N SER A 42 13.53 -5.72 18.51
CA SER A 42 13.72 -7.19 18.44
C SER A 42 12.78 -7.91 17.46
N ILE A 43 11.76 -7.22 16.95
CA ILE A 43 10.71 -7.73 16.06
C ILE A 43 10.75 -6.98 14.74
N ILE A 44 10.80 -5.65 14.80
CA ILE A 44 10.80 -4.75 13.66
C ILE A 44 11.63 -3.51 14.01
N SER A 45 12.59 -3.15 13.16
CA SER A 45 13.46 -2.01 13.41
C SER A 45 13.84 -1.29 12.13
N TRP A 46 14.39 -0.09 12.26
CA TRP A 46 15.11 0.54 11.16
C TRP A 46 16.29 -0.32 10.69
N SER A 47 16.57 -0.28 9.39
CA SER A 47 17.82 -0.79 8.83
C SER A 47 18.99 0.12 9.18
N LYS A 48 20.22 -0.37 8.98
CA LYS A 48 21.45 0.42 9.20
C LYS A 48 21.52 1.70 8.36
N SER A 49 20.87 1.69 7.19
CA SER A 49 20.82 2.83 6.27
C SER A 49 19.69 3.82 6.58
N ASN A 50 18.82 3.53 7.56
CA ASN A 50 17.73 4.41 8.02
C ASN A 50 16.74 4.84 6.91
N ASN A 51 16.68 4.11 5.80
CA ASN A 51 15.81 4.34 4.65
C ASN A 51 14.93 3.12 4.30
N SER A 52 14.96 2.12 5.16
CA SER A 52 14.20 0.87 5.10
C SER A 52 14.02 0.35 6.52
N PHE A 53 13.13 -0.62 6.68
CA PHE A 53 12.91 -1.32 7.93
C PHE A 53 12.99 -2.82 7.72
N VAL A 54 13.39 -3.53 8.77
CA VAL A 54 13.59 -4.98 8.76
C VAL A 54 12.61 -5.61 9.74
N ILE A 55 11.92 -6.66 9.32
CA ILE A 55 11.16 -7.56 10.19
C ILE A 55 12.07 -8.73 10.53
N TRP A 56 12.45 -8.82 11.81
CA TRP A 56 13.36 -9.85 12.34
C TRP A 56 12.62 -11.12 12.77
N ASN A 57 11.41 -10.97 13.30
CA ASN A 57 10.63 -12.09 13.84
C ASN A 57 9.16 -11.98 13.44
N GLN A 58 8.78 -12.72 12.39
CA GLN A 58 7.43 -12.75 11.84
C GLN A 58 6.41 -13.30 12.82
N ASP A 59 6.76 -14.37 13.55
CA ASP A 59 5.85 -15.01 14.48
C ASP A 59 5.52 -14.09 15.66
N GLU A 60 6.52 -13.39 16.18
CA GLU A 60 6.32 -12.45 17.28
C GLU A 60 5.51 -11.23 16.85
N LEU A 61 5.67 -10.79 15.60
CA LEU A 61 4.88 -9.72 15.00
C LEU A 61 3.38 -10.08 14.93
N VAL A 62 3.06 -11.35 14.65
CA VAL A 62 1.68 -11.87 14.69
C VAL A 62 1.22 -12.06 16.15
N ARG A 63 2.01 -12.72 17.00
CA ARG A 63 1.65 -13.02 18.41
C ARG A 63 1.35 -11.76 19.21
N ARG A 64 2.16 -10.72 19.06
CA ARG A 64 1.97 -9.44 19.77
C ARG A 64 0.84 -8.59 19.22
N LYS A 65 0.08 -9.10 18.22
CA LYS A 65 -1.06 -8.41 17.61
C LYS A 65 -0.69 -7.05 17.02
N MET A 66 0.58 -6.87 16.65
CA MET A 66 1.05 -5.63 16.02
C MET A 66 0.37 -5.42 14.66
N LEU A 67 0.00 -6.51 13.99
CA LEU A 67 -0.78 -6.49 12.76
C LEU A 67 -2.19 -5.89 12.92
N TRP A 68 -2.79 -5.98 14.11
CA TRP A 68 -4.10 -5.39 14.39
C TRP A 68 -4.08 -3.86 14.34
N ILE A 69 -2.93 -3.25 14.63
CA ILE A 69 -2.70 -1.81 14.43
C ILE A 69 -2.91 -1.44 12.96
N PHE A 70 -2.73 -2.38 12.04
CA PHE A 70 -2.93 -2.20 10.60
C PHE A 70 -4.24 -2.82 10.07
N CYS A 71 -5.08 -3.35 10.96
CA CYS A 71 -6.28 -4.13 10.62
C CYS A 71 -5.96 -5.36 9.74
N CYS A 72 -4.75 -5.90 9.86
CA CYS A 72 -4.32 -7.12 9.18
C CYS A 72 -4.44 -8.29 10.15
N ASN A 73 -4.95 -9.41 9.66
CA ASN A 73 -5.09 -10.65 10.42
C ASN A 73 -3.97 -11.64 10.11
N SER A 74 -3.29 -11.48 8.99
CA SER A 74 -2.19 -12.33 8.54
C SER A 74 -0.99 -11.51 8.08
N LEU A 75 0.18 -12.15 8.08
CA LEU A 75 1.39 -11.57 7.51
C LEU A 75 1.17 -11.26 6.02
N THR A 76 0.55 -12.17 5.27
CA THR A 76 0.28 -11.99 3.83
C THR A 76 -0.54 -10.73 3.54
N GLU A 77 -1.56 -10.44 4.35
CA GLU A 77 -2.33 -9.20 4.24
C GLU A 77 -1.46 -7.98 4.52
N PHE A 78 -0.60 -8.05 5.52
CA PHE A 78 0.31 -6.98 5.87
C PHE A 78 1.33 -6.70 4.76
N ILE A 79 1.93 -7.73 4.19
CA ILE A 79 2.85 -7.61 3.05
C ILE A 79 2.13 -7.05 1.83
N SER A 80 0.91 -7.52 1.55
CA SER A 80 0.08 -6.95 0.48
C SER A 80 -0.24 -5.48 0.74
N LYS A 81 -0.50 -5.10 2.00
CA LYS A 81 -0.72 -3.72 2.43
C LYS A 81 0.54 -2.87 2.26
N LEU A 82 1.73 -3.41 2.55
CA LEU A 82 3.01 -2.75 2.30
C LEU A 82 3.20 -2.45 0.81
N LYS A 83 3.06 -3.47 -0.05
CA LYS A 83 3.15 -3.33 -1.52
C LYS A 83 2.10 -2.35 -2.04
N PHE A 84 0.88 -2.41 -1.52
CA PHE A 84 -0.18 -1.46 -1.84
C PHE A 84 0.20 -0.02 -1.41
N ASN A 85 0.90 0.17 -0.31
CA ASN A 85 1.30 1.51 0.15
C ASN A 85 2.65 1.98 -0.43
N GLY A 86 3.14 1.29 -1.48
CA GLY A 86 4.32 1.69 -2.23
C GLY A 86 5.64 1.30 -1.58
N PHE A 87 5.62 0.39 -0.62
CA PHE A 87 6.85 -0.22 -0.12
C PHE A 87 7.34 -1.29 -1.10
N GLU A 88 8.64 -1.30 -1.32
CA GLU A 88 9.34 -2.29 -2.13
C GLU A 88 10.06 -3.26 -1.23
N GLU A 89 10.07 -4.52 -1.64
CA GLU A 89 10.80 -5.59 -0.98
C GLU A 89 12.27 -5.52 -1.43
N ILE A 90 13.17 -5.33 -0.47
CA ILE A 90 14.60 -5.16 -0.72
C ILE A 90 15.32 -6.50 -0.53
N LYS A 91 14.98 -7.22 0.54
CA LYS A 91 15.62 -8.48 0.90
C LYS A 91 14.63 -9.41 1.58
N GLU A 92 14.65 -10.67 1.15
CA GLU A 92 13.92 -11.79 1.73
C GLU A 92 14.90 -12.96 1.90
N SER A 93 15.73 -12.95 2.95
CA SER A 93 16.65 -14.08 3.23
C SER A 93 16.86 -14.30 4.73
N ASP A 94 17.10 -15.55 5.12
CA ASP A 94 17.43 -15.98 6.49
C ASP A 94 16.43 -15.54 7.56
N GLY A 95 15.13 -15.55 7.23
CA GLY A 95 14.06 -15.15 8.14
C GLY A 95 13.91 -13.64 8.36
N GLN A 96 14.71 -12.82 7.66
CA GLN A 96 14.66 -11.37 7.73
C GLN A 96 14.02 -10.79 6.46
N TRP A 97 13.04 -9.91 6.67
CA TRP A 97 12.30 -9.28 5.58
C TRP A 97 12.52 -7.78 5.62
N GLU A 98 13.17 -7.24 4.60
CA GLU A 98 13.48 -5.82 4.49
C GLU A 98 12.60 -5.14 3.46
N PHE A 99 11.94 -4.06 3.90
CA PHE A 99 11.09 -3.23 3.05
C PHE A 99 11.54 -1.78 3.10
N GLY A 100 11.46 -1.09 1.97
CA GLY A 100 11.85 0.32 1.89
C GLY A 100 11.05 1.14 0.91
N ASN A 101 11.23 2.45 1.01
CA ASN A 101 10.77 3.42 0.03
C ASN A 101 11.67 4.65 0.14
N LYS A 102 11.95 5.31 -0.99
CA LYS A 102 12.80 6.52 -1.05
C LYS A 102 12.33 7.66 -0.15
N LYS A 103 11.05 7.68 0.23
CA LYS A 103 10.41 8.69 1.08
C LYS A 103 10.09 8.18 2.49
N PHE A 104 10.51 6.96 2.82
CA PHE A 104 10.40 6.37 4.15
C PHE A 104 11.76 6.43 4.85
N VAL A 105 12.07 7.55 5.50
CA VAL A 105 13.39 7.84 6.07
C VAL A 105 13.28 8.20 7.55
N ARG A 106 14.12 7.59 8.38
CA ARG A 106 14.17 7.85 9.83
C ARG A 106 14.47 9.33 10.10
N GLY A 107 13.78 9.92 11.07
CA GLY A 107 13.88 11.34 11.41
C GLY A 107 13.25 12.31 10.40
N LYS A 108 12.66 11.83 9.30
CA LYS A 108 12.01 12.66 8.26
C LYS A 108 10.53 12.32 8.03
N PRO A 109 9.66 12.42 9.05
CA PRO A 109 8.25 12.06 8.93
C PRO A 109 7.46 12.93 7.94
N GLU A 110 7.96 14.12 7.59
CA GLU A 110 7.38 15.01 6.58
C GLU A 110 7.30 14.38 5.19
N LEU A 111 8.22 13.46 4.87
CA LEU A 111 8.24 12.74 3.60
C LEU A 111 7.10 11.71 3.47
N LEU A 112 6.51 11.28 4.60
CA LEU A 112 5.39 10.34 4.58
C LEU A 112 4.15 10.93 3.89
N ALA A 113 3.96 12.25 3.98
CA ALA A 113 2.86 12.93 3.30
C ALA A 113 2.99 12.87 1.77
N GLU A 114 4.21 12.75 1.25
CA GLU A 114 4.44 12.52 -0.19
C GLU A 114 4.03 11.11 -0.58
N MET A 115 4.45 10.10 0.20
CA MET A 115 4.05 8.71 -0.04
C MET A 115 2.53 8.56 -0.04
N GLN A 116 1.86 9.20 0.91
CA GLN A 116 0.39 9.20 1.00
C GLN A 116 -0.24 9.82 -0.24
N TYR A 117 0.22 11.01 -0.65
CA TYR A 117 -0.25 11.68 -1.86
C TYR A 117 -0.11 10.78 -3.10
N TYR A 118 1.07 10.21 -3.33
CA TYR A 118 1.29 9.34 -4.49
C TYR A 118 0.41 8.09 -4.48
N ASN A 119 0.18 7.49 -3.31
CA ASN A 119 -0.71 6.34 -3.18
C ASN A 119 -2.17 6.70 -3.48
N VAL A 120 -2.66 7.84 -2.96
CA VAL A 120 -4.02 8.32 -3.27
C VAL A 120 -4.17 8.60 -4.76
N MET A 121 -3.20 9.29 -5.37
CA MET A 121 -3.20 9.54 -6.81
C MET A 121 -3.18 8.22 -7.59
N ARG A 122 -2.35 7.27 -7.20
CA ARG A 122 -2.33 5.95 -7.82
C ARG A 122 -3.67 5.24 -7.71
N MET A 123 -4.39 5.35 -6.61
CA MET A 123 -5.73 4.77 -6.45
C MET A 123 -6.76 5.46 -7.36
N CYS A 124 -6.77 6.79 -7.40
CA CYS A 124 -7.74 7.57 -8.18
C CYS A 124 -7.57 7.39 -9.69
N PHE A 125 -6.32 7.18 -10.11
CA PHE A 125 -5.96 7.12 -11.53
C PHE A 125 -5.46 5.73 -11.95
N ALA A 126 -5.62 4.71 -11.09
CA ALA A 126 -5.39 3.33 -11.46
C ALA A 126 -6.34 2.99 -12.60
N LYS A 127 -5.78 2.55 -13.74
CA LYS A 127 -6.61 1.96 -14.78
C LYS A 127 -7.29 0.72 -14.18
N PRO A 128 -8.61 0.53 -14.39
CA PRO A 128 -9.24 -0.72 -14.02
C PRO A 128 -8.46 -1.88 -14.67
N LYS A 129 -8.10 -2.88 -13.88
CA LYS A 129 -7.50 -4.10 -14.42
C LYS A 129 -8.51 -4.74 -15.36
N PRO A 130 -8.17 -5.06 -16.62
CA PRO A 130 -9.04 -5.84 -17.49
C PRO A 130 -9.04 -7.29 -17.01
N SER A 131 -9.83 -7.61 -15.97
CA SER A 131 -9.90 -8.99 -15.46
C SER A 131 -11.27 -9.41 -14.93
N GLN A 132 -12.34 -8.68 -15.29
CA GLN A 132 -13.73 -9.15 -15.12
C GLN A 132 -14.68 -8.71 -16.27
N ALA A 133 -14.21 -7.94 -17.26
CA ALA A 133 -15.07 -7.49 -18.37
C ALA A 133 -15.14 -8.49 -19.54
N VAL A 134 -14.20 -9.44 -19.66
CA VAL A 134 -14.12 -10.33 -20.82
C VAL A 134 -15.12 -11.50 -20.74
N THR A 135 -15.59 -11.86 -19.53
CA THR A 135 -16.52 -12.99 -19.38
C THR A 135 -17.97 -12.62 -19.69
N ALA A 136 -18.36 -11.35 -19.54
CA ALA A 136 -19.73 -10.91 -19.79
C ALA A 136 -20.06 -10.74 -21.30
N GLU A 137 -19.08 -10.40 -22.14
CA GLU A 137 -19.33 -10.17 -23.58
C GLU A 137 -19.43 -11.47 -24.40
N ALA A 138 -18.90 -12.58 -23.89
CA ALA A 138 -19.06 -13.89 -24.54
C ALA A 138 -20.46 -14.48 -24.32
N GLU A 139 -21.07 -14.26 -23.15
CA GLU A 139 -22.39 -14.81 -22.80
C GLU A 139 -23.56 -14.05 -23.46
N VAL A 140 -23.41 -12.74 -23.73
CA VAL A 140 -24.46 -11.95 -24.42
C VAL A 140 -24.59 -12.33 -25.90
N LYS A 141 -23.50 -12.75 -26.55
CA LYS A 141 -23.56 -13.20 -27.97
C LYS A 141 -24.12 -14.60 -28.14
N ASP A 142 -23.91 -15.49 -27.16
CA ASP A 142 -24.47 -16.85 -27.19
C ASP A 142 -26.00 -16.82 -27.00
N GLY A 143 -26.50 -15.96 -26.10
CA GLY A 143 -27.94 -15.79 -25.86
C GLY A 143 -28.74 -15.14 -27.00
N LEU A 144 -28.09 -14.52 -28.00
CA LEU A 144 -28.76 -13.88 -29.14
C LEU A 144 -28.82 -14.76 -30.39
N GLN A 145 -28.08 -15.87 -30.46
CA GLN A 145 -28.20 -16.84 -31.55
C GLN A 145 -29.33 -17.86 -31.33
N SER A 146 -29.80 -18.04 -30.10
CA SER A 146 -30.90 -18.97 -29.76
C SER A 146 -32.31 -18.37 -29.88
N LEU A 147 -32.44 -17.09 -30.24
CA LEU A 147 -33.71 -16.38 -30.38
C LEU A 147 -34.06 -15.98 -31.83
N ARG A 148 -33.33 -16.48 -32.82
CA ARG A 148 -33.80 -16.49 -34.22
C ARG A 148 -34.53 -17.81 -34.49
N ILE A 149 -35.84 -17.81 -34.23
CA ILE A 149 -36.82 -18.64 -34.93
C ILE A 149 -37.08 -18.00 -36.28
#